data_AF-A0A2C5ZQW5-F1
#
_entry.id   AF-A0A2C5ZQW5-F1
#
_cell.length_a   1.000
_cell.length_b   1.000
_cell.length_c   1.000
_cell.angle_alpha   90.00
_cell.angle_beta   90.00
_cell.angle_gamma   90.00
#
_symmetry.space_group_name_H-M   'P 1'
#
loop_
_entity.id
_entity.type
_entity.pdbx_description
1 polymer ?
#
loop_
_entity_poly.entity_id
_entity_poly.type
_entity_poly.pdbx_seq_one_letter_code
_entity_poly.pdbx_strand_id
1 'polypeptide(L)'
;MTQLATINNNPGQQAPSSDLFGRFSSISSRLTDRLKDTGVPTGLSSNFESLISGVKNFLPADRDLTVTKVVESIMDPSTASSSAIAKTEHYLYFDPRSANARGTMPPPSAIRAGPGSSAPGGMPGTQGVGHGATFGQRRQGFSEAIVFTVGGGSIEEYGNLEEWVSRTGGDRGRKRVVYGSTELVNAAEFITEELERLGKELAS
;
A
#
# COMPACT_ATOMS: atom_id res chain seq x y z
N MET A 1 -28.00 -37.20 51.06
CA MET A 1 -28.39 -35.88 51.56
C MET A 1 -27.16 -35.22 52.18
N THR A 2 -26.86 -34.05 51.67
CA THR A 2 -25.78 -33.09 51.90
C THR A 2 -25.29 -32.97 53.35
N GLN A 3 -23.97 -33.05 53.56
CA GLN A 3 -23.29 -32.51 54.73
C GLN A 3 -22.55 -31.22 54.34
N LEU A 4 -22.67 -30.24 55.24
CA LEU A 4 -22.18 -28.87 55.13
C LEU A 4 -20.94 -28.67 56.02
N ALA A 5 -20.07 -27.76 55.57
CA ALA A 5 -19.10 -26.96 56.32
C ALA A 5 -17.78 -27.59 56.80
N THR A 6 -16.67 -27.04 56.30
CA THR A 6 -15.43 -26.78 57.06
C THR A 6 -14.76 -25.51 56.53
N ILE A 7 -14.12 -24.80 57.45
CA ILE A 7 -13.62 -23.42 57.41
C ILE A 7 -12.11 -23.40 57.13
N ASN A 8 -11.62 -22.33 56.46
CA ASN A 8 -10.48 -21.48 56.84
C ASN A 8 -9.21 -21.33 55.95
N ASN A 9 -8.85 -20.04 55.79
CA ASN A 9 -7.55 -19.35 55.85
C ASN A 9 -6.43 -19.41 54.76
N ASN A 10 -6.30 -18.26 54.09
CA ASN A 10 -5.13 -17.40 53.77
C ASN A 10 -3.95 -17.85 52.85
N PRO A 11 -3.26 -16.88 52.20
CA PRO A 11 -2.58 -17.05 50.92
C PRO A 11 -1.05 -17.24 51.02
N GLY A 12 -0.46 -17.89 50.02
CA GLY A 12 0.99 -18.01 49.84
C GLY A 12 1.40 -18.46 48.44
N GLN A 13 1.97 -17.51 47.68
CA GLN A 13 3.16 -17.61 46.79
C GLN A 13 3.28 -18.73 45.71
N GLN A 14 3.26 -18.36 44.41
CA GLN A 14 4.42 -18.19 43.46
C GLN A 14 4.83 -19.52 42.76
N ALA A 15 5.14 -19.65 41.45
CA ALA A 15 5.52 -18.80 40.30
C ALA A 15 5.36 -19.65 38.97
N PRO A 16 6.02 -19.42 37.81
CA PRO A 16 6.50 -18.20 37.10
C PRO A 16 6.10 -18.16 35.58
N SER A 17 6.19 -16.98 34.92
CA SER A 17 6.78 -16.77 33.57
C SER A 17 6.14 -15.61 32.77
N SER A 18 6.78 -14.42 32.75
CA SER A 18 6.91 -13.52 31.57
C SER A 18 7.59 -12.18 31.93
N ASP A 19 8.83 -12.25 32.42
CA ASP A 19 9.68 -11.08 32.72
C ASP A 19 10.36 -10.48 31.47
N LEU A 20 9.55 -10.06 30.49
CA LEU A 20 10.04 -9.29 29.33
C LEU A 20 9.49 -7.84 29.32
N PHE A 21 8.29 -7.62 29.86
CA PHE A 21 7.68 -6.28 29.98
C PHE A 21 8.13 -5.52 31.24
N GLY A 22 8.59 -6.22 32.29
CA GLY A 22 9.11 -5.59 33.51
C GLY A 22 10.56 -5.09 33.42
N ARG A 23 11.27 -5.39 32.32
CA ARG A 23 12.69 -5.04 32.13
C ARG A 23 12.91 -3.71 31.41
N PHE A 24 11.87 -3.16 30.76
CA PHE A 24 11.94 -1.84 30.10
C PHE A 24 11.48 -0.69 31.02
N SER A 25 10.70 -0.98 32.06
CA SER A 25 10.24 0.01 33.05
C SER A 25 11.37 0.56 33.93
N SER A 26 12.50 -0.14 34.06
CA SER A 26 13.67 0.31 34.83
C SER A 26 14.57 1.34 34.11
N ILE A 27 14.36 1.58 32.82
CA ILE A 27 15.12 2.58 32.03
C ILE A 27 14.38 3.93 32.03
N SER A 28 13.04 3.89 32.10
CA SER A 28 12.18 5.07 32.14
C SER A 28 12.35 5.89 33.43
N SER A 29 12.47 5.22 34.58
CA SER A 29 12.59 5.91 35.88
C SER A 29 13.90 6.69 36.05
N ARG A 30 15.01 6.21 35.48
CA ARG A 30 16.33 6.86 35.61
C ARG A 30 16.53 8.01 34.64
N LEU A 31 15.85 8.00 33.50
CA LEU A 31 15.89 9.11 32.55
C LEU A 31 15.07 10.30 33.06
N THR A 32 13.91 10.04 33.66
CA THR A 32 13.07 11.08 34.28
C THR A 32 13.73 11.72 35.50
N ASP A 33 14.48 10.95 36.30
CA ASP A 33 15.22 11.51 37.45
C ASP A 33 16.39 12.40 37.01
N ARG A 34 17.16 12.01 35.98
CA ARG A 34 18.24 12.88 35.49
C ARG A 34 17.72 14.15 34.81
N LEU A 35 16.55 14.10 34.18
CA LEU A 35 15.96 15.29 33.57
C LEU A 35 15.43 16.28 34.62
N LYS A 36 14.89 15.77 35.75
CA LYS A 36 14.51 16.60 36.90
C LYS A 36 15.70 17.23 37.61
N ASP A 37 16.78 16.48 37.81
CA ASP A 37 17.98 16.98 38.50
C ASP A 37 18.83 17.94 37.64
N THR A 38 18.70 17.91 36.30
CA THR A 38 19.40 18.87 35.42
C THR A 38 18.79 20.28 35.39
N GLY A 39 17.80 20.58 36.22
CA GLY A 39 17.27 21.94 36.36
C GLY A 39 16.62 22.50 35.08
N VAL A 40 16.32 21.65 34.10
CA VAL A 40 15.60 22.03 32.90
C VAL A 40 14.12 22.13 33.29
N PRO A 41 13.54 23.34 33.32
CA PRO A 41 12.18 23.51 33.78
C PRO A 41 11.23 22.71 32.88
N THR A 42 10.28 22.05 33.53
CA THR A 42 9.19 21.21 33.01
C THR A 42 8.21 21.94 32.07
N GLY A 43 8.61 23.05 31.45
CA GLY A 43 7.87 23.79 30.43
C GLY A 43 8.31 23.49 28.99
N LEU A 44 9.30 22.62 28.77
CA LEU A 44 9.71 22.26 27.40
C LEU A 44 8.79 21.22 26.75
N SER A 45 8.15 20.34 27.55
CA SER A 45 7.21 19.33 27.05
C SER A 45 5.89 19.91 26.57
N SER A 46 5.37 20.95 27.24
CA SER A 46 4.16 21.66 26.83
C SER A 46 4.36 22.48 25.55
N ASN A 47 5.56 23.06 25.36
CA ASN A 47 5.90 23.81 24.15
C ASN A 47 6.10 22.89 22.92
N PHE A 48 6.63 21.67 23.10
CA PHE A 48 6.72 20.70 22.00
C PHE A 48 5.35 20.19 21.56
N GLU A 49 4.43 19.97 22.51
CA GLU A 49 3.05 19.55 22.21
C GLU A 49 2.24 20.66 21.51
N SER A 50 2.45 21.95 21.87
CA SER A 50 1.87 23.09 21.17
C SER A 50 2.46 23.32 19.77
N LEU A 51 3.77 23.16 19.59
CA LEU A 51 4.41 23.24 18.26
C LEU A 51 3.98 22.09 17.34
N ILE A 52 3.84 20.87 17.86
CA ILE A 52 3.31 19.73 17.09
C ILE A 52 1.82 19.94 16.76
N SER A 53 1.06 20.58 17.65
CA SER A 53 -0.36 20.88 17.40
C SER A 53 -0.57 21.94 16.31
N GLY A 54 0.31 22.95 16.21
CA GLY A 54 0.27 23.98 15.16
C GLY A 54 0.60 23.47 13.75
N VAL A 55 1.27 22.31 13.65
CA VAL A 55 1.63 21.64 12.38
C VAL A 55 0.64 20.52 12.04
N LYS A 56 -0.33 20.18 12.90
CA LYS A 56 -1.39 19.21 12.57
C LYS A 56 -2.24 19.64 11.36
N ASN A 57 -2.29 20.94 11.05
CA ASN A 57 -2.94 21.48 9.84
C ASN A 57 -2.03 21.53 8.60
N PHE A 58 -0.74 21.25 8.75
CA PHE A 58 0.24 21.22 7.64
C PHE A 58 0.54 19.80 7.17
N LEU A 59 -0.06 18.80 7.81
CA LEU A 59 0.08 17.40 7.43
C LEU A 59 -1.16 16.99 6.64
N PRO A 60 -1.04 16.72 5.32
CA PRO A 60 -2.12 16.18 4.54
C PRO A 60 -2.70 14.94 5.23
N ALA A 61 -4.03 14.89 5.34
CA ALA A 61 -4.73 13.71 5.86
C ALA A 61 -4.39 12.45 5.04
N ASP A 62 -4.15 12.63 3.73
CA ASP A 62 -3.67 11.61 2.82
C ASP A 62 -2.17 11.76 2.60
N ARG A 63 -1.38 10.84 3.17
CA ARG A 63 0.07 10.76 2.89
C ARG A 63 0.44 9.87 1.72
N ASP A 64 -0.54 9.14 1.18
CA ASP A 64 -0.30 8.18 0.11
C ASP A 64 -0.10 8.89 -1.24
N LEU A 65 1.06 8.62 -1.84
CA LEU A 65 1.46 9.09 -3.17
C LEU A 65 0.60 8.46 -4.26
N THR A 66 0.64 9.04 -5.46
CA THR A 66 -0.17 8.56 -6.59
C THR A 66 0.11 7.09 -6.92
N VAL A 67 1.37 6.66 -6.92
CA VAL A 67 1.76 5.27 -7.14
C VAL A 67 1.12 4.34 -6.10
N THR A 68 1.14 4.73 -4.83
CA THR A 68 0.54 3.97 -3.73
C THR A 68 -0.97 3.86 -3.89
N LYS A 69 -1.66 4.93 -4.28
CA LYS A 69 -3.10 4.91 -4.56
C LYS A 69 -3.45 4.00 -5.74
N VAL A 70 -2.61 3.96 -6.77
CA VAL A 70 -2.76 3.04 -7.91
C VAL A 70 -2.58 1.59 -7.48
N VAL A 71 -1.56 1.31 -6.67
CA VAL A 71 -1.29 -0.04 -6.13
C VAL A 71 -2.42 -0.48 -5.20
N GLU A 72 -2.92 0.42 -4.36
CA GLU A 72 -4.06 0.18 -3.47
C GLU A 72 -5.32 -0.18 -4.26
N SER A 73 -5.70 0.61 -5.27
CA SER A 73 -6.91 0.34 -6.05
C SER A 73 -6.84 -0.96 -6.84
N ILE A 74 -5.64 -1.40 -7.20
CA ILE A 74 -5.39 -2.66 -7.88
C ILE A 74 -5.37 -3.85 -6.91
N MET A 75 -4.60 -3.77 -5.83
CA MET A 75 -4.37 -4.89 -4.90
C MET A 75 -5.48 -5.07 -3.86
N ASP A 76 -6.12 -3.98 -3.44
CA ASP A 76 -7.24 -3.97 -2.49
C ASP A 76 -8.36 -3.01 -2.96
N PRO A 77 -9.09 -3.38 -4.02
CA PRO A 77 -10.17 -2.54 -4.57
C PRO A 77 -11.32 -2.33 -3.58
N SER A 78 -11.38 -3.09 -2.48
CA SER A 78 -12.43 -3.01 -1.47
C SER A 78 -12.25 -1.86 -0.48
N THR A 79 -10.99 -1.46 -0.23
CA THR A 79 -10.64 -0.36 0.68
C THR A 79 -10.28 0.92 -0.06
N ALA A 80 -9.91 0.80 -1.34
CA ALA A 80 -9.48 1.93 -2.14
C ALA A 80 -10.57 3.00 -2.30
N SER A 81 -10.15 4.25 -2.22
CA SER A 81 -11.04 5.39 -2.49
C SER A 81 -11.54 5.41 -3.94
N SER A 82 -12.74 5.96 -4.17
CA SER A 82 -13.31 6.10 -5.52
C SER A 82 -12.40 6.85 -6.49
N SER A 83 -11.62 7.82 -6.00
CA SER A 83 -10.65 8.56 -6.81
C SER A 83 -9.45 7.70 -7.22
N ALA A 84 -8.99 6.80 -6.36
CA ALA A 84 -7.93 5.85 -6.69
C ALA A 84 -8.42 4.82 -7.72
N ILE A 85 -9.64 4.31 -7.55
CA ILE A 85 -10.28 3.38 -8.50
C ILE A 85 -10.34 4.00 -9.90
N ALA A 86 -10.84 5.24 -10.01
CA ALA A 86 -10.95 5.95 -11.29
C ALA A 86 -9.61 6.10 -12.03
N LYS A 87 -8.48 6.21 -11.31
CA LYS A 87 -7.15 6.27 -11.95
C LYS A 87 -6.77 4.97 -12.66
N THR A 88 -7.31 3.84 -12.23
CA THR A 88 -6.93 2.49 -12.70
C THR A 88 -7.95 1.82 -13.61
N GLU A 89 -9.15 2.40 -13.76
CA GLU A 89 -10.21 1.82 -14.59
C GLU A 89 -9.82 1.69 -16.08
N HIS A 90 -8.94 2.56 -16.56
CA HIS A 90 -8.47 2.57 -17.95
C HIS A 90 -7.14 1.85 -18.15
N TYR A 91 -6.61 1.17 -17.12
CA TYR A 91 -5.34 0.46 -17.25
C TYR A 91 -5.48 -0.79 -18.12
N LEU A 92 -4.48 -1.01 -18.97
CA LEU A 92 -4.41 -2.19 -19.81
C LEU A 92 -4.23 -3.43 -18.93
N TYR A 93 -5.03 -4.46 -19.18
CA TYR A 93 -4.94 -5.73 -18.48
C TYR A 93 -4.47 -6.82 -19.44
N PHE A 94 -3.37 -7.47 -19.06
CA PHE A 94 -2.77 -8.56 -19.82
C PHE A 94 -2.69 -9.80 -18.93
N ASP A 95 -3.36 -10.88 -19.34
CA ASP A 95 -3.21 -12.20 -18.72
C ASP A 95 -2.36 -13.09 -19.64
N PRO A 96 -1.11 -13.42 -19.26
CA PRO A 96 -0.23 -14.29 -20.06
C PRO A 96 -0.81 -15.68 -20.35
N ARG A 97 -1.76 -16.14 -19.52
CA ARG A 97 -2.43 -17.44 -19.68
C ARG A 97 -3.63 -17.36 -20.62
N SER A 98 -4.13 -16.16 -20.91
CA SER A 98 -5.25 -15.99 -21.83
C SER A 98 -4.76 -16.11 -23.28
N ALA A 99 -5.38 -17.01 -24.04
CA ALA A 99 -5.03 -17.25 -25.45
C ALA A 99 -5.21 -16.01 -26.34
N ASN A 100 -6.08 -15.08 -25.93
CA ASN A 100 -6.35 -13.83 -26.66
C ASN A 100 -5.31 -12.72 -26.39
N ALA A 101 -4.49 -12.82 -25.34
CA ALA A 101 -3.46 -11.81 -25.04
C ALA A 101 -2.13 -12.02 -25.81
N ARG A 102 -1.96 -13.17 -26.48
CA ARG A 102 -0.70 -13.50 -27.19
C ARG A 102 -0.67 -13.06 -28.65
N GLY A 103 -1.64 -12.27 -29.12
CA GLY A 103 -1.75 -11.90 -30.54
C GLY A 103 -1.87 -13.10 -31.49
N THR A 104 -2.09 -14.31 -30.96
CA THR A 104 -2.35 -15.48 -31.77
C THR A 104 -3.76 -15.36 -32.32
N MET A 105 -3.85 -15.34 -33.65
CA MET A 105 -5.10 -15.23 -34.40
C MET A 105 -6.20 -16.11 -33.78
N PRO A 106 -7.47 -15.67 -33.85
CA PRO A 106 -8.58 -16.48 -33.40
C PRO A 106 -8.52 -17.86 -34.10
N PRO A 107 -8.93 -18.94 -33.42
CA PRO A 107 -8.88 -20.27 -34.01
C PRO A 107 -9.54 -20.24 -35.39
N PRO A 108 -9.03 -21.01 -36.39
CA PRO A 108 -9.55 -21.00 -37.75
C PRO A 108 -11.08 -21.21 -37.85
N SER A 109 -11.67 -21.79 -36.81
CA SER A 109 -13.11 -21.93 -36.58
C SER A 109 -13.89 -20.60 -36.59
N ALA A 110 -13.28 -19.50 -36.13
CA ALA A 110 -13.88 -18.17 -36.08
C ALA A 110 -13.73 -17.40 -37.40
N ILE A 111 -12.72 -17.72 -38.22
CA ILE A 111 -12.50 -17.09 -39.54
C ILE A 111 -13.43 -17.68 -40.60
N ARG A 112 -13.88 -18.94 -40.42
CA ARG A 112 -14.84 -19.59 -41.32
C ARG A 112 -16.30 -19.16 -41.09
N ALA A 113 -16.58 -18.49 -39.97
CA ALA A 113 -17.85 -17.83 -39.73
C ALA A 113 -17.85 -16.50 -40.48
N GLY A 114 -18.37 -16.50 -41.71
CA GLY A 114 -18.52 -15.29 -42.52
C GLY A 114 -19.36 -14.20 -41.84
N PRO A 115 -19.53 -13.02 -42.47
CA PRO A 115 -20.09 -11.81 -41.84
C PRO A 115 -21.57 -11.87 -41.40
N GLY A 116 -22.16 -13.07 -41.31
CA GLY A 116 -23.57 -13.27 -41.02
C GLY A 116 -23.92 -14.53 -40.22
N SER A 117 -22.96 -15.28 -39.65
CA SER A 117 -23.29 -16.43 -38.80
C SER A 117 -23.15 -16.09 -37.32
N SER A 118 -24.26 -15.71 -36.69
CA SER A 118 -24.43 -15.70 -35.25
C SER A 118 -24.33 -17.13 -34.71
N ALA A 119 -23.28 -17.41 -33.94
CA ALA A 119 -23.27 -18.59 -33.09
C ALA A 119 -24.39 -18.42 -32.03
N PRO A 120 -25.27 -19.41 -31.84
CA PRO A 120 -26.31 -19.33 -30.82
C PRO A 120 -25.64 -19.50 -29.44
N GLY A 121 -25.43 -18.39 -28.74
CA GLY A 121 -24.87 -18.40 -27.38
C GLY A 121 -23.91 -17.25 -27.03
N GLY A 122 -23.57 -16.36 -27.97
CA GLY A 122 -22.76 -15.17 -27.69
C GLY A 122 -23.63 -13.98 -27.29
N MET A 123 -23.41 -13.41 -26.10
CA MET A 123 -24.07 -12.17 -25.67
C MET A 123 -23.82 -11.03 -26.69
N PRO A 124 -24.85 -10.23 -27.04
CA PRO A 124 -24.69 -9.08 -27.92
C PRO A 124 -24.18 -7.89 -27.11
N GLY A 125 -22.88 -7.60 -27.24
CA GLY A 125 -22.27 -6.40 -26.68
C GLY A 125 -20.77 -6.57 -26.53
N THR A 126 -20.00 -5.76 -27.25
CA THR A 126 -18.51 -5.70 -27.30
C THR A 126 -17.80 -6.63 -28.29
N GLN A 127 -18.24 -6.62 -29.56
CA GLN A 127 -17.31 -6.90 -30.67
C GLN A 127 -16.44 -5.66 -30.92
N GLY A 128 -15.35 -5.56 -30.17
CA GLY A 128 -14.20 -4.73 -30.52
C GLY A 128 -12.97 -5.62 -30.58
N VAL A 129 -12.31 -5.69 -31.72
CA VAL A 129 -10.94 -6.23 -31.81
C VAL A 129 -10.03 -5.18 -31.18
N GLY A 130 -9.84 -5.25 -29.86
CA GLY A 130 -9.08 -4.24 -29.15
C GLY A 130 -8.84 -4.65 -27.71
N HIS A 131 -7.61 -4.42 -27.27
CA HIS A 131 -7.10 -4.55 -25.91
C HIS A 131 -7.81 -3.54 -24.98
N GLY A 132 -9.12 -3.70 -24.78
CA GLY A 132 -9.88 -2.86 -23.87
C GLY A 132 -9.48 -3.14 -22.42
N ALA A 133 -9.29 -2.08 -21.64
CA ALA A 133 -9.06 -2.18 -20.21
C ALA A 133 -10.20 -3.00 -19.55
N THR A 134 -9.86 -4.14 -18.94
CA THR A 134 -10.82 -5.04 -18.28
C THR A 134 -10.65 -5.09 -16.76
N PHE A 135 -9.76 -4.26 -16.19
CA PHE A 135 -9.49 -4.27 -14.75
C PHE A 135 -10.75 -3.97 -13.92
N GLY A 136 -11.62 -3.09 -14.42
CA GLY A 136 -12.92 -2.81 -13.80
C GLY A 136 -13.90 -3.99 -13.75
N GLN A 137 -13.68 -5.03 -14.55
CA GLN A 137 -14.59 -6.16 -14.75
C GLN A 137 -14.21 -7.41 -13.96
N ARG A 138 -12.97 -7.48 -13.44
CA ARG A 138 -12.48 -8.55 -12.54
C ARG A 138 -11.70 -7.94 -11.38
N ARG A 139 -12.43 -7.33 -10.44
CA ARG A 139 -11.88 -6.73 -9.23
C ARG A 139 -11.53 -7.79 -8.18
N GLN A 140 -10.58 -8.66 -8.50
CA GLN A 140 -9.99 -9.59 -7.54
C GLN A 140 -8.84 -8.88 -6.81
N GLY A 141 -8.79 -8.99 -5.48
CA GLY A 141 -7.66 -8.48 -4.71
C GLY A 141 -6.41 -9.35 -4.89
N PHE A 142 -5.23 -8.73 -4.80
CA PHE A 142 -3.94 -9.39 -4.95
C PHE A 142 -3.12 -9.31 -3.65
N SER A 143 -2.41 -10.38 -3.32
CA SER A 143 -1.52 -10.41 -2.15
C SER A 143 -0.11 -9.95 -2.48
N GLU A 144 0.32 -10.14 -3.73
CA GLU A 144 1.66 -9.80 -4.20
C GLU A 144 1.58 -8.95 -5.46
N ALA A 145 2.45 -7.95 -5.58
CA ALA A 145 2.58 -7.15 -6.79
C ALA A 145 4.04 -6.78 -7.06
N ILE A 146 4.34 -6.60 -8.35
CA ILE A 146 5.57 -5.98 -8.83
C ILE A 146 5.16 -4.67 -9.48
N VAL A 147 5.76 -3.57 -9.02
CA VAL A 147 5.51 -2.21 -9.48
C VAL A 147 6.77 -1.73 -10.18
N PHE A 148 6.66 -1.33 -11.44
CA PHE A 148 7.80 -0.88 -12.22
C PHE A 148 7.53 0.49 -12.83
N THR A 149 8.19 1.53 -12.33
CA THR A 149 8.08 2.90 -12.85
C THR A 149 9.04 3.11 -14.02
N VAL A 150 8.52 3.57 -15.16
CA VAL A 150 9.33 3.84 -16.36
C VAL A 150 9.60 5.34 -16.46
N GLY A 151 10.87 5.73 -16.64
CA GLY A 151 11.27 7.14 -16.79
C GLY A 151 11.72 7.81 -15.49
N GLY A 152 12.16 7.02 -14.51
CA GLY A 152 12.65 7.51 -13.21
C GLY A 152 11.73 7.13 -12.06
N GLY A 153 12.31 6.52 -11.04
CA GLY A 153 11.67 6.21 -9.77
C GLY A 153 12.32 6.98 -8.63
N SER A 154 11.59 7.16 -7.54
CA SER A 154 12.09 7.84 -6.34
C SER A 154 12.09 6.91 -5.13
N ILE A 155 13.05 7.12 -4.23
CA ILE A 155 13.09 6.41 -2.94
C ILE A 155 11.87 6.74 -2.07
N GLU A 156 11.25 7.89 -2.28
CA GLU A 156 10.04 8.31 -1.57
C GLU A 156 8.83 7.46 -1.99
N GLU A 157 8.75 7.08 -3.26
CA GLU A 157 7.73 6.15 -3.76
C GLU A 157 7.87 4.77 -3.13
N TYR A 158 9.10 4.25 -3.09
CA TYR A 158 9.42 3.00 -2.41
C TYR A 158 9.02 3.04 -0.93
N GLY A 159 9.46 4.08 -0.21
CA GLY A 159 9.16 4.23 1.21
C GLY A 159 7.66 4.32 1.50
N ASN A 160 6.90 5.04 0.66
CA ASN A 160 5.46 5.16 0.85
C ASN A 160 4.71 3.85 0.52
N LEU A 161 5.17 3.07 -0.46
CA LEU A 161 4.63 1.73 -0.74
C LEU A 161 4.89 0.77 0.42
N GLU A 162 6.10 0.75 0.99
CA GLU A 162 6.43 -0.07 2.16
C GLU A 162 5.59 0.31 3.38
N GLU A 163 5.38 1.61 3.62
CA GLU A 163 4.50 2.09 4.69
C GLU A 163 3.07 1.58 4.49
N TRP A 164 2.52 1.70 3.28
CA TRP A 164 1.19 1.20 2.94
C TRP A 164 1.07 -0.32 3.11
N VAL A 165 2.08 -1.10 2.68
CA VAL A 165 2.13 -2.55 2.89
C VAL A 165 2.14 -2.89 4.37
N SER A 166 2.92 -2.17 5.19
CA SER A 166 2.98 -2.40 6.64
C SER A 166 1.65 -2.12 7.33
N ARG A 167 0.96 -1.05 6.92
CA ARG A 167 -0.35 -0.63 7.45
C ARG A 167 -1.46 -1.60 7.07
N THR A 168 -1.43 -2.12 5.84
CA THR A 168 -2.48 -2.98 5.28
C THR A 168 -2.28 -4.45 5.63
N GLY A 169 -1.03 -4.88 5.79
CA GLY A 169 -0.64 -6.29 5.98
C GLY A 169 -1.05 -6.92 7.30
N GLY A 170 -1.45 -6.14 8.30
CA GLY A 170 -1.91 -6.64 9.61
C GLY A 170 -3.36 -7.13 9.62
N ASP A 171 -4.25 -6.48 8.85
CA ASP A 171 -5.71 -6.61 9.01
C ASP A 171 -6.36 -7.58 8.01
N ARG A 172 -5.76 -7.75 6.81
CA ARG A 172 -6.35 -8.50 5.68
C ARG A 172 -5.40 -9.54 5.05
N GLY A 173 -4.38 -9.94 5.80
CA GLY A 173 -3.35 -10.88 5.36
C GLY A 173 -2.11 -10.19 4.80
N ARG A 174 -0.99 -10.92 4.79
CA ARG A 174 0.32 -10.38 4.42
C ARG A 174 0.35 -9.94 2.96
N LYS A 175 0.51 -8.64 2.72
CA LYS A 175 0.77 -8.07 1.40
C LYS A 175 2.27 -8.01 1.14
N ARG A 176 2.68 -8.13 -0.13
CA ARG A 176 4.06 -7.96 -0.57
C ARG A 176 4.09 -7.14 -1.85
N VAL A 177 4.88 -6.07 -1.85
CA VAL A 177 5.11 -5.25 -3.05
C VAL A 177 6.60 -5.24 -3.34
N VAL A 178 6.97 -5.47 -4.59
CA VAL A 178 8.34 -5.27 -5.07
C VAL A 178 8.30 -4.04 -5.97
N TYR A 179 9.05 -3.01 -5.59
CA TYR A 179 9.18 -1.79 -6.39
C TYR A 179 10.46 -1.83 -7.22
N GLY A 180 10.39 -1.32 -8.44
CA GLY A 180 11.53 -1.10 -9.30
C GLY A 180 11.26 0.08 -10.24
N SER A 181 12.31 0.56 -10.87
CA SER A 181 12.23 1.61 -11.87
C SER A 181 13.32 1.44 -12.91
N THR A 182 13.24 2.21 -14.01
CA THR A 182 14.35 2.30 -14.98
C THR A 182 15.63 2.80 -14.34
N GLU A 183 15.49 3.77 -13.44
CA GLU A 183 16.56 4.42 -12.70
C GLU A 183 15.99 4.99 -11.39
N LEU A 184 16.82 5.12 -10.35
CA LEU A 184 16.46 5.80 -9.12
C LEU A 184 17.10 7.19 -9.16
N VAL A 185 16.27 8.22 -9.21
CA VAL A 185 16.69 9.61 -9.37
C VAL A 185 16.21 10.45 -8.21
N ASN A 186 17.04 11.40 -7.76
CA ASN A 186 16.59 12.42 -6.85
C ASN A 186 15.94 13.60 -7.61
N ALA A 187 15.24 14.47 -6.89
CA ALA A 187 14.51 15.58 -7.51
C ALA A 187 15.42 16.55 -8.26
N ALA A 188 16.67 16.76 -7.80
CA ALA A 188 17.59 17.69 -8.45
C ALA A 188 18.09 17.11 -9.78
N GLU A 189 18.56 15.87 -9.77
CA GLU A 189 19.02 15.14 -10.95
C GLU A 189 17.92 15.05 -12.01
N PHE A 190 16.69 14.71 -11.62
CA PHE A 190 15.57 14.65 -12.56
C PHE A 190 15.28 16.00 -13.23
N ILE A 191 15.39 17.11 -12.50
CA ILE A 191 15.19 18.45 -13.07
C ILE A 191 16.33 18.82 -14.02
N THR A 192 17.58 18.64 -13.61
CA THR A 192 18.74 19.13 -14.36
C THR A 192 19.13 18.24 -15.53
N GLU A 193 19.04 16.92 -15.37
CA GLU A 193 19.55 15.96 -16.34
C GLU A 193 18.48 15.53 -17.35
N GLU A 194 17.24 15.37 -16.91
CA GLU A 194 16.13 14.94 -17.77
C GLU A 194 15.33 16.14 -18.29
N LEU A 195 14.72 16.93 -17.41
CA LEU A 195 13.77 17.97 -17.83
C LEU A 195 14.44 19.17 -18.51
N GLU A 196 15.54 19.69 -17.96
CA GLU A 196 16.25 20.82 -18.56
C GLU A 196 16.87 20.44 -19.90
N ARG A 197 17.43 19.23 -20.01
CA ARG A 197 17.96 18.70 -21.27
C ARG A 197 16.86 18.60 -22.32
N LEU A 198 15.73 18.00 -22.01
CA LEU A 198 14.59 17.90 -22.92
C LEU A 198 14.10 19.29 -23.35
N GLY A 199 14.04 20.24 -22.41
CA GLY A 199 13.66 21.62 -22.70
C GLY A 199 14.61 22.32 -23.70
N LYS A 200 15.91 22.06 -23.61
CA LYS A 200 16.91 22.57 -24.56
C LYS A 200 16.79 21.92 -25.94
N GLU A 201 16.61 20.60 -25.98
CA GLU A 201 16.43 19.86 -27.24
C GLU A 201 15.15 20.26 -27.98
N LEU A 202 14.08 20.62 -27.28
CA LEU A 202 12.84 21.12 -27.88
C LEU A 202 12.91 22.58 -28.34
N ALA A 203 13.82 23.38 -27.77
CA ALA A 203 14.00 24.79 -28.11
C ALA A 203 14.97 25.02 -29.29
N SER A 204 15.73 23.98 -29.69
CA SER A 204 16.61 23.99 -30.86
C SER A 204 15.91 23.52 -32.13
#